data_AF-K7E630-F1
#
_entry.id   AF-K7E630-F1
#
_cell.length_a   1.000
_cell.length_b   1.000
_cell.length_c   1.000
_cell.angle_alpha   90.00
_cell.angle_beta   90.00
_cell.angle_gamma   90.00
#
_symmetry.space_group_name_H-M   'P 1'
#
loop_
_entity.id
_entity.type
_entity.pdbx_description
1 polymer ?
#
loop_
_entity_poly.entity_id
_entity_poly.type
_entity_poly.pdbx_seq_one_letter_code
_entity_poly.pdbx_strand_id
1 'polypeptide(L)'
;MKTSVLLSWEVPDSYKSSVPFKILYNGQSVEVDGHSMKKLIRDLQPNTEYSFVLMSRGSSAGGLQHLVSIRTAPELLLQKPLPLAKYMEDGRFTLTLPRVETKSAIR
;
A
#
# COMPACT_ATOMS: atom_id res chain seq x y z
N MET A 1 7.04 -12.34 -0.97
CA MET A 1 7.50 -11.05 -0.39
C MET A 1 6.38 -10.39 0.39
N LYS A 2 6.66 -9.57 1.41
CA LYS A 2 5.62 -8.80 2.12
C LYS A 2 5.56 -7.37 1.60
N THR A 3 4.35 -6.82 1.49
CA THR A 3 4.12 -5.46 1.03
C THR A 3 3.59 -4.56 2.15
N SER A 4 3.54 -3.26 1.90
CA SER A 4 3.05 -2.27 2.85
C SER A 4 2.28 -1.16 2.15
N VAL A 5 1.36 -0.53 2.88
CA VAL A 5 0.65 0.67 2.45
C VAL A 5 0.93 1.78 3.46
N LEU A 6 1.38 2.94 2.97
CA LEU A 6 1.44 4.16 3.77
C LEU A 6 0.14 4.94 3.55
N LEU A 7 -0.66 5.05 4.60
CA LEU A 7 -1.83 5.91 4.61
C LEU A 7 -1.42 7.28 5.14
N SER A 8 -1.92 8.33 4.50
CA SER A 8 -1.82 9.71 4.95
C SER A 8 -3.18 10.38 4.83
N TRP A 9 -3.49 11.25 5.78
CA TRP A 9 -4.75 11.99 5.80
C TRP A 9 -4.52 13.37 6.39
N GLU A 10 -5.45 14.27 6.09
CA GLU A 10 -5.51 15.60 6.67
C GLU A 10 -6.77 15.73 7.51
N VAL A 11 -6.70 16.61 8.49
CA VAL A 11 -7.77 16.85 9.44
C VAL A 11 -7.96 18.37 9.52
N PRO A 12 -9.20 18.90 9.44
CA PRO A 12 -9.43 20.33 9.53
C PRO A 12 -8.89 20.92 10.85
N ASP A 13 -8.36 22.14 10.83
CA ASP A 13 -7.83 22.82 12.03
C ASP A 13 -8.88 22.95 13.16
N SER A 14 -10.17 22.98 12.79
CA SER A 14 -11.29 23.00 13.73
C SER A 14 -11.46 21.69 14.51
N TYR A 15 -10.86 20.60 14.05
CA TYR A 15 -11.00 19.28 14.63
C TYR A 15 -9.96 19.06 15.73
N LYS A 16 -10.33 19.49 16.94
CA LYS A 16 -9.54 19.25 18.15
C LYS A 16 -9.87 17.88 18.72
N SER A 17 -9.43 16.80 18.08
CA SER A 17 -9.63 15.47 18.66
C SER A 17 -8.60 15.20 19.74
N SER A 18 -9.07 15.16 20.98
CA SER A 18 -8.36 14.54 22.10
C SER A 18 -8.37 13.00 22.02
N VAL A 19 -9.11 12.43 21.06
CA VAL A 19 -9.36 10.99 20.95
C VAL A 19 -8.57 10.38 19.78
N PRO A 20 -7.98 9.18 19.96
CA PRO A 20 -7.30 8.45 18.89
C PRO A 20 -8.20 8.15 17.69
N PHE A 21 -7.59 8.10 16.51
CA PHE A 21 -8.20 7.51 15.32
C PHE A 21 -8.11 5.99 15.35
N LYS A 22 -8.95 5.34 14.56
CA LYS A 22 -8.94 3.90 14.32
C LYS A 22 -8.96 3.65 12.82
N ILE A 23 -8.10 2.76 12.35
CA ILE A 23 -8.10 2.27 10.97
C ILE A 23 -8.66 0.85 11.00
N LEU A 24 -9.70 0.59 10.21
CA LEU A 24 -10.25 -0.75 9.98
C LEU A 24 -9.86 -1.26 8.60
N TYR A 25 -9.41 -2.50 8.51
CA TYR A 25 -9.16 -3.18 7.24
C TYR A 25 -9.19 -4.70 7.47
N ASN A 26 -9.76 -5.44 6.53
CA ASN A 26 -9.80 -6.92 6.58
C ASN A 26 -10.25 -7.51 7.93
N GLY A 27 -11.26 -6.88 8.58
CA GLY A 27 -11.75 -7.29 9.90
C GLY A 27 -10.83 -6.96 11.08
N GLN A 28 -9.65 -6.39 10.83
CA GLN A 28 -8.69 -5.96 11.85
C GLN A 28 -8.84 -4.47 12.14
N SER A 29 -8.28 -4.05 13.27
CA SER A 29 -8.21 -2.64 13.61
C SER A 29 -6.88 -2.22 14.21
N VAL A 30 -6.46 -1.01 13.85
CA VAL A 30 -5.25 -0.40 14.37
C VAL A 30 -5.58 0.98 14.93
N GLU A 31 -5.22 1.21 16.20
CA GLU A 31 -5.32 2.53 16.80
C GLU A 31 -4.16 3.43 16.35
N VAL A 32 -4.48 4.70 16.19
CA VAL A 32 -3.56 5.73 15.72
C VAL A 32 -3.75 6.95 16.59
N ASP A 33 -2.63 7.54 17.03
CA ASP A 33 -2.64 8.79 17.77
C ASP A 33 -3.45 9.88 17.03
N GLY A 34 -4.24 10.66 17.76
CA GLY A 34 -5.11 11.69 17.19
C GLY A 34 -4.36 12.82 16.48
N HIS A 35 -3.07 13.01 16.75
CA HIS A 35 -2.23 14.02 16.11
C HIS A 35 -1.43 13.45 14.92
N SER A 36 -1.43 12.13 14.72
CA SER A 36 -0.73 11.51 13.60
C SER A 36 -1.56 11.62 12.33
N MET A 37 -0.94 12.16 11.28
CA MET A 37 -1.54 12.30 9.94
C MET A 37 -1.12 11.18 8.98
N LYS A 38 -0.45 10.15 9.49
CA LYS A 38 0.01 9.01 8.69
C LYS A 38 0.13 7.72 9.49
N LYS A 39 0.00 6.58 8.80
CA LYS A 39 0.25 5.25 9.35
C LYS A 39 0.75 4.31 8.27
N LEU A 40 1.84 3.60 8.57
CA LEU A 40 2.33 2.51 7.73
C LEU A 40 1.71 1.18 8.19
N ILE A 41 0.94 0.55 7.31
CA ILE A 41 0.43 -0.81 7.48
C ILE A 41 1.38 -1.77 6.77
N ARG A 42 1.97 -2.70 7.51
CA ARG A 42 2.97 -3.66 7.01
C ARG A 42 2.35 -5.05 6.87
N ASP A 43 3.15 -5.97 6.34
CA ASP A 43 2.83 -7.40 6.28
C ASP A 43 1.58 -7.72 5.45
N LEU A 44 1.32 -6.93 4.41
CA LEU A 44 0.20 -7.14 3.49
C LEU A 44 0.60 -8.09 2.35
N GLN A 45 -0.40 -8.80 1.83
CA GLN A 45 -0.21 -9.70 0.69
C GLN A 45 0.05 -8.89 -0.59
N PRO A 46 1.01 -9.29 -1.43
CA PRO A 46 1.27 -8.63 -2.72
C PRO A 46 0.08 -8.79 -3.67
N ASN A 47 -0.03 -7.88 -4.63
CA ASN A 47 -1.08 -7.89 -5.67
C ASN A 47 -2.50 -8.13 -5.12
N THR A 48 -2.81 -7.54 -3.97
CA THR A 48 -4.08 -7.73 -3.27
C THR A 48 -4.73 -6.37 -3.05
N GLU A 49 -6.04 -6.31 -3.30
CA GLU A 49 -6.83 -5.10 -3.09
C GLU A 49 -7.28 -5.03 -1.64
N TYR A 50 -6.98 -3.91 -0.99
CA TYR A 50 -7.34 -3.64 0.39
C TYR A 50 -8.18 -2.36 0.47
N SER A 51 -9.14 -2.39 1.37
CA SER A 51 -9.98 -1.26 1.74
C SER A 51 -9.70 -0.86 3.18
N PHE A 52 -9.36 0.40 3.40
CA PHE A 52 -9.03 0.98 4.70
C PHE A 52 -10.05 2.04 5.08
N VAL A 53 -10.69 1.88 6.23
CA VAL A 53 -11.60 2.89 6.80
C VAL A 53 -10.88 3.59 7.95
N LEU A 54 -10.60 4.88 7.79
CA LEU A 54 -10.15 5.75 8.87
C LEU A 54 -11.38 6.33 9.59
N MET A 55 -11.44 6.21 10.91
CA MET A 55 -12.54 6.72 11.72
C MET A 55 -12.11 7.30 13.06
N SER A 56 -12.82 8.29 13.57
CA SER A 56 -12.64 8.81 14.93
C SER A 56 -13.49 8.06 15.96
N ARG A 57 -12.91 7.60 17.09
CA ARG A 57 -13.72 7.09 18.21
C ARG A 57 -14.48 8.25 18.85
N GLY A 58 -15.80 8.12 19.00
CA GLY A 58 -16.59 9.03 19.86
C GLY A 58 -17.78 9.73 19.21
N SER A 59 -18.08 9.52 17.93
CA SER A 59 -19.30 10.08 17.36
C SER A 59 -20.42 9.06 17.27
N SER A 60 -21.33 9.13 18.24
CA SER A 60 -22.66 8.54 18.19
C SER A 60 -23.57 9.22 17.13
N ALA A 61 -23.06 10.21 16.39
CA ALA A 61 -23.83 11.10 15.52
C ALA A 61 -23.07 11.53 14.24
N GLY A 62 -22.36 10.61 13.56
CA GLY A 62 -21.73 10.89 12.25
C GLY A 62 -20.32 11.47 12.32
N GLY A 63 -19.40 10.74 12.96
CA GLY A 63 -17.98 11.13 13.05
C GLY A 63 -17.26 11.01 11.72
N LEU A 64 -16.05 11.57 11.66
CA LEU A 64 -15.18 11.47 10.49
C LEU A 64 -14.98 9.99 10.15
N GLN A 65 -15.36 9.63 8.92
CA GLN A 65 -15.13 8.33 8.31
C GLN A 65 -14.67 8.54 6.89
N HIS A 66 -13.57 7.91 6.51
CA HIS A 66 -13.07 7.95 5.14
C HIS A 66 -12.61 6.56 4.70
N LEU A 67 -13.13 6.10 3.56
CA LEU A 67 -12.78 4.83 2.95
C LEU A 67 -11.85 5.07 1.77
N VAL A 68 -10.71 4.40 1.76
CA VAL A 68 -9.80 4.36 0.61
C VAL A 68 -9.51 2.92 0.23
N SER A 69 -9.44 2.66 -1.07
CA SER A 69 -9.06 1.35 -1.60
C SER A 69 -7.76 1.47 -2.38
N ILE A 70 -6.86 0.51 -2.20
CA ILE A 70 -5.58 0.47 -2.87
C ILE A 70 -5.17 -0.98 -3.11
N ARG A 71 -4.51 -1.22 -4.24
CA ARG A 71 -3.88 -2.49 -4.55
C ARG A 71 -2.41 -2.46 -4.17
N THR A 72 -1.95 -3.43 -3.40
CA THR A 72 -0.53 -3.58 -3.07
C THR A 72 0.28 -3.93 -4.31
N ALA A 73 1.55 -3.54 -4.30
CA ALA A 73 2.47 -3.85 -5.39
C ALA A 73 2.52 -5.37 -5.68
N PRO A 74 2.70 -5.77 -6.94
CA PRO A 74 2.95 -7.17 -7.27
C PRO A 74 4.30 -7.62 -6.71
N GLU A 75 4.51 -8.94 -6.71
CA GLU A 75 5.81 -9.48 -6.34
C GLU A 75 6.87 -9.02 -7.36
N LEU A 76 7.91 -8.37 -6.86
CA LEU A 76 9.01 -7.91 -7.69
C LEU A 76 9.81 -9.11 -8.19
N LEU A 77 10.35 -9.00 -9.40
CA LEU A 77 11.22 -10.03 -9.94
C LEU A 77 12.41 -10.23 -9.00
N LEU A 78 12.52 -11.45 -8.47
CA LEU A 78 13.55 -11.85 -7.53
C LEU A 78 14.95 -11.88 -8.18
N GLN A 79 15.01 -11.99 -9.51
CA GLN A 79 16.26 -12.02 -10.27
C GLN A 79 16.38 -10.82 -11.19
N LYS A 80 17.60 -10.28 -11.28
CA LYS A 80 17.94 -9.27 -12.28
C LYS A 80 17.95 -9.90 -13.69
N PRO A 81 17.66 -9.12 -14.74
CA PRO A 81 17.90 -9.56 -16.12
C PRO A 81 19.33 -10.04 -16.31
N LEU A 82 19.49 -11.09 -17.10
CA LEU A 82 20.80 -11.65 -17.43
C LEU A 82 21.20 -11.23 -18.85
N PRO A 83 22.42 -10.72 -19.06
CA PRO A 83 22.89 -10.43 -20.41
C PRO A 83 23.07 -11.72 -21.19
N LEU A 84 22.54 -11.75 -22.41
CA LEU A 84 22.69 -12.91 -23.30
C LEU A 84 24.11 -12.97 -23.88
N ALA A 85 24.75 -11.81 -24.06
CA ALA A 85 26.11 -11.66 -24.55
C ALA A 85 26.92 -10.70 -23.66
N LYS A 86 28.25 -10.88 -23.62
CA LYS A 86 29.16 -10.02 -22.85
C LYS A 86 29.45 -8.67 -23.53
N TYR A 87 29.24 -8.59 -24.85
CA TYR A 87 29.55 -7.42 -25.67
C TYR A 87 28.36 -7.07 -26.56
N MET A 88 28.34 -5.84 -27.08
CA MET A 88 27.33 -5.39 -28.05
C MET A 88 27.63 -5.95 -29.44
N GLU A 89 26.61 -6.44 -30.13
CA GLU A 89 26.65 -6.82 -31.55
C GLU A 89 25.84 -5.80 -32.34
N ASP A 90 26.44 -5.21 -33.37
CA ASP A 90 25.80 -4.22 -34.27
C ASP A 90 25.09 -3.07 -33.53
N GLY A 91 25.71 -2.58 -32.45
CA GLY A 91 25.14 -1.51 -31.61
C GLY A 91 23.93 -1.93 -30.78
N ARG A 92 23.63 -3.24 -30.69
CA ARG A 92 22.51 -3.81 -29.93
C ARG A 92 23.02 -4.62 -28.74
N PHE A 93 22.23 -4.63 -27.68
CA PHE A 93 22.46 -5.45 -26.49
C PHE A 93 21.18 -6.19 -26.12
N THR A 94 21.28 -7.50 -25.93
CA THR A 94 20.12 -8.35 -25.64
C THR A 94 20.19 -8.86 -24.21
N LEU A 95 19.08 -8.70 -23.48
CA LEU A 95 18.89 -9.16 -22.12
C LEU A 95 17.81 -10.23 -22.08
N THR A 96 18.05 -11.29 -21.31
CA THR A 96 17.02 -12.25 -20.94
C THR A 96 16.32 -11.76 -19.67
N LEU A 97 15.03 -11.48 -19.78
CA LEU A 97 14.20 -11.14 -18.63
C LEU A 97 13.81 -12.42 -17.87
N PRO A 98 13.82 -12.41 -16.52
CA PRO A 98 13.28 -13.52 -15.75
C PRO A 98 11.79 -13.69 -16.02
N ARG A 99 11.31 -14.94 -15.93
CA ARG A 99 9.89 -15.24 -16.11
C ARG A 99 9.08 -14.55 -15.00
N VAL A 100 8.15 -13.68 -15.38
CA VAL A 100 7.21 -13.07 -14.46
C VAL A 100 6.02 -14.01 -14.28
N GLU A 101 5.70 -14.44 -13.05
CA GLU A 101 4.44 -15.11 -12.77
C GLU A 101 3.31 -14.08 -12.73
N THR A 102 2.94 -13.52 -13.88
CA THR A 102 1.74 -12.67 -13.96
C THR A 102 0.49 -13.55 -13.92
N LYS A 103 -0.06 -13.77 -12.72
CA LYS A 103 -1.39 -14.42 -12.56
C LYS A 103 -2.56 -13.45 -12.77
N SER A 104 -2.32 -12.16 -12.96
CA SER A 104 -3.39 -11.15 -13.12
C SER A 104 -2.89 -9.96 -13.94
N ALA A 105 -3.75 -9.37 -14.78
CA ALA A 105 -3.47 -8.08 -15.40
C ALA A 105 -3.46 -6.97 -14.34
N ILE A 106 -2.50 -6.04 -14.45
CA ILE A 106 -2.50 -4.79 -13.70
C ILE A 106 -3.56 -3.91 -14.38
N ARG A 107 -4.60 -3.50 -13.64
CA ARG A 107 -5.72 -2.69 -14.13
C ARG A 107 -5.75 -1.36 -13.42
#